data_AF-A0A0P7YCE8-F1
#
_entry.id   AF-A0A0P7YCE8-F1
#
_cell.length_a   1.000
_cell.length_b   1.000
_cell.length_c   1.000
_cell.angle_alpha   90.00
_cell.angle_beta   90.00
_cell.angle_gamma   90.00
#
_symmetry.space_group_name_H-M   'P 1'
#
loop_
_entity.id
_entity.type
_entity.pdbx_description
1 polymer ?
#
loop_
_entity_poly.entity_id
_entity_poly.type
_entity_poly.pdbx_seq_one_letter_code
_entity_poly.pdbx_strand_id
1 'polypeptide(L)'
;MRESALAAREPVGSLARRWEDLHEKARHLAALAGLGRETGGLDHAGFSKRLDAASEWQRELAWQGIEDIDAMMRPGLAALETLAERGQEPAGPALALWREFHAARAAVLAVVGRD
;
A
#
# COMPACT_ATOMS: atom_id res chain seq x y z
N MET A 1 -0.50 -18.44 9.99
CA MET A 1 -1.90 -18.21 10.42
C MET A 1 -2.06 -17.55 11.80
N ARG A 2 -1.15 -17.70 12.78
CA ARG A 2 -1.32 -17.05 14.11
C ARG A 2 -0.88 -15.58 14.20
N GLU A 3 0.09 -15.13 13.41
CA GLU A 3 0.61 -13.75 13.53
C GLU A 3 -0.35 -12.69 12.99
N SER A 4 -0.99 -12.93 11.85
CA SER A 4 -1.95 -11.98 11.27
C SER A 4 -3.20 -11.79 12.15
N ALA A 5 -3.67 -12.85 12.82
CA ALA A 5 -4.80 -12.77 13.74
C ALA A 5 -4.44 -12.01 15.03
N LEU A 6 -3.17 -12.00 15.45
CA LEU A 6 -2.70 -11.17 16.55
C LEU A 6 -2.54 -9.71 16.11
N ALA A 7 -2.06 -9.48 14.90
CA ALA A 7 -1.86 -8.16 14.34
C ALA A 7 -3.20 -7.45 14.02
N ALA A 8 -4.26 -8.19 13.72
CA ALA A 8 -5.62 -7.64 13.61
C ALA A 8 -6.23 -7.17 14.93
N ARG A 9 -5.60 -7.48 16.07
CA ARG A 9 -5.95 -6.92 17.39
C ARG A 9 -5.28 -5.57 17.65
N GLU A 10 -4.35 -5.16 16.79
CA GLU A 10 -3.78 -3.82 16.84
C GLU A 10 -4.88 -2.77 16.57
N PRO A 11 -4.77 -1.58 17.18
CA PRO A 11 -5.78 -0.53 17.00
C PRO A 11 -5.98 -0.17 15.52
N VAL A 12 -7.22 0.14 15.12
CA VAL A 12 -7.56 0.62 13.76
C VAL A 12 -6.64 1.76 13.28
N GLY A 13 -6.25 2.67 14.19
CA GLY A 13 -5.31 3.75 13.91
C GLY A 13 -3.90 3.29 13.50
N SER A 14 -3.46 2.12 13.94
CA SER A 14 -2.18 1.50 13.51
C SER A 14 -2.24 1.13 12.04
N LEU A 15 -3.34 0.52 11.60
CA LEU A 15 -3.52 0.10 10.21
C LEU A 15 -3.72 1.30 9.27
N ALA A 16 -4.49 2.30 9.70
CA ALA A 16 -4.69 3.52 8.91
C ALA A 16 -3.42 4.36 8.76
N ARG A 17 -2.50 4.32 9.73
CA ARG A 17 -1.18 4.92 9.59
C ARG A 17 -0.31 4.18 8.58
N ARG A 18 -0.27 2.85 8.64
CA ARG A 18 0.44 2.02 7.64
C ARG A 18 -0.09 2.26 6.22
N TRP A 19 -1.40 2.45 6.09
CA TRP A 19 -2.02 2.83 4.83
C TRP A 19 -1.48 4.15 4.28
N GLU A 20 -1.34 5.18 5.11
CA GLU A 20 -0.77 6.47 4.72
C GLU A 20 0.72 6.34 4.33
N ASP A 21 1.50 5.59 5.11
CA ASP A 21 2.92 5.32 4.80
C ASP A 21 3.09 4.62 3.44
N LEU A 22 2.22 3.67 3.10
CA LEU A 22 2.19 3.03 1.78
C LEU A 22 1.92 4.03 0.65
N HIS A 23 1.04 5.01 0.87
CA HIS A 23 0.73 6.04 -0.13
C HIS A 23 1.88 7.05 -0.32
N GLU A 24 2.68 7.31 0.71
CA GLU A 24 3.93 8.07 0.56
C GLU A 24 4.95 7.29 -0.29
N LYS A 25 5.17 6.02 0.02
CA LYS A 25 6.02 5.14 -0.80
C LYS A 25 5.55 5.06 -2.24
N ALA A 26 4.24 5.00 -2.47
CA ALA A 26 3.65 4.93 -3.80
C ALA A 26 3.81 6.24 -4.58
N ARG A 27 3.77 7.40 -3.90
CA ARG A 27 4.08 8.70 -4.51
C ARG A 27 5.55 8.76 -4.95
N HIS A 28 6.47 8.27 -4.13
CA HIS A 28 7.88 8.18 -4.52
C HIS A 28 8.06 7.26 -5.74
N LEU A 29 7.42 6.10 -5.73
CA LEU A 29 7.44 5.15 -6.84
C LEU A 29 6.86 5.72 -8.14
N ALA A 30 5.75 6.46 -8.05
CA ALA A 30 5.14 7.14 -9.20
C ALA A 30 6.08 8.18 -9.82
N ALA A 31 6.82 8.92 -8.98
CA ALA A 31 7.83 9.87 -9.45
C ALA A 31 8.98 9.16 -10.20
N LEU A 32 9.48 8.04 -9.68
CA LEU A 32 10.48 7.20 -10.37
C LEU A 32 9.95 6.65 -11.71
N ALA A 33 8.65 6.36 -11.80
CA ALA A 33 7.97 5.89 -13.00
C ALA A 33 7.64 7.02 -14.01
N GLY A 34 7.95 8.28 -13.70
CA GLY A 34 7.60 9.43 -14.55
C GLY A 34 6.10 9.72 -14.62
N LEU A 35 5.32 9.27 -13.63
CA LEU A 35 3.89 9.50 -13.56
C LEU A 35 3.57 10.83 -12.85
N GLY A 36 2.47 11.47 -13.26
CA GLY A 36 1.91 12.60 -12.54
C GLY A 36 1.30 12.20 -11.19
N ARG A 37 0.92 13.19 -10.37
CA ARG A 37 0.25 12.95 -9.08
C ARG A 37 -1.08 12.22 -9.31
N GLU A 38 -1.25 11.06 -8.67
CA GLU A 38 -2.51 10.35 -8.67
C GLU A 38 -3.57 11.12 -7.85
N THR A 39 -4.79 11.26 -8.39
CA THR A 39 -5.92 11.93 -7.74
C THR A 39 -6.93 10.95 -7.13
N GLY A 40 -6.54 9.70 -6.88
CA GLY A 40 -7.44 8.63 -6.45
C GLY A 40 -6.83 7.75 -5.35
N GLY A 41 -7.60 7.55 -4.27
CA GLY A 41 -7.24 6.79 -3.09
C GLY A 41 -8.00 7.32 -1.87
N LEU A 42 -8.25 6.46 -0.87
CA LEU A 42 -8.76 6.95 0.41
C LEU A 42 -7.60 7.56 1.19
N ASP A 43 -7.83 8.74 1.75
CA ASP A 43 -6.94 9.29 2.76
C ASP A 43 -7.07 8.51 4.09
N HIS A 44 -6.23 8.87 5.06
CA HIS A 44 -6.21 8.23 6.38
C HIS A 44 -7.60 8.20 7.04
N ALA A 45 -8.36 9.30 6.94
CA ALA A 45 -9.68 9.43 7.54
C ALA A 45 -10.73 8.55 6.83
N GLY A 46 -10.74 8.56 5.49
CA GLY A 46 -11.62 7.73 4.68
C GLY A 46 -11.38 6.24 4.88
N PHE A 47 -10.11 5.83 4.98
CA PHE A 47 -9.76 4.44 5.23
C PHE A 47 -10.12 4.00 6.66
N SER A 48 -9.85 4.84 7.67
CA SER A 48 -10.27 4.59 9.06
C SER A 48 -11.78 4.35 9.17
N LYS A 49 -12.59 5.21 8.52
CA LYS A 49 -14.05 5.06 8.50
C LYS A 49 -14.50 3.71 7.93
N ARG A 50 -13.84 3.21 6.87
CA ARG A 50 -14.17 1.89 6.30
C ARG A 50 -13.75 0.75 7.22
N LEU A 51 -12.62 0.87 7.91
CA LEU A 51 -12.18 -0.12 8.89
C LEU A 51 -13.12 -0.22 10.11
N ASP A 52 -13.66 0.91 10.56
CA ASP A 52 -14.65 0.95 11.65
C ASP A 52 -15.96 0.25 11.27
N ALA A 53 -16.37 0.35 10.01
CA ALA A 53 -17.56 -0.31 9.48
C ALA A 53 -17.32 -1.79 9.08
N ALA A 54 -16.07 -2.23 8.99
CA ALA A 54 -15.71 -3.57 8.57
C ALA A 54 -15.97 -4.61 9.67
N SER A 55 -16.18 -5.86 9.27
CA SER A 55 -16.14 -7.00 10.18
C SER A 55 -14.70 -7.37 10.57
N GLU A 56 -14.54 -8.24 11.58
CA GLU A 56 -13.22 -8.68 12.05
C GLU A 56 -12.39 -9.37 10.96
N TRP A 57 -12.99 -10.29 10.19
CA TRP A 57 -12.30 -10.98 9.10
C TRP A 57 -11.89 -10.03 7.97
N GLN A 58 -12.67 -8.97 7.70
CA GLN A 58 -12.30 -7.95 6.71
C GLN A 58 -11.11 -7.12 7.19
N ARG A 59 -11.05 -6.78 8.48
CA ARG A 59 -9.90 -6.09 9.07
C ARG A 59 -8.64 -6.97 9.04
N GLU A 60 -8.77 -8.26 9.34
CA GLU A 60 -7.67 -9.23 9.23
C GLU A 60 -7.11 -9.31 7.81
N LEU A 61 -7.98 -9.45 6.79
CA LEU A 61 -7.55 -9.48 5.40
C LEU A 61 -6.95 -8.15 4.93
N ALA A 62 -7.50 -7.01 5.37
CA ALA A 62 -6.93 -5.70 5.07
C ALA A 62 -5.53 -5.54 5.68
N TRP A 63 -5.33 -6.05 6.91
CA TRP A 63 -4.03 -6.08 7.57
C TRP A 63 -3.01 -6.89 6.76
N GLN A 64 -3.36 -8.12 6.40
CA GLN A 64 -2.49 -8.99 5.58
C GLN A 64 -2.15 -8.34 4.24
N GLY A 65 -3.15 -7.79 3.53
CA GLY A 65 -2.91 -7.12 2.26
C GLY A 65 -1.98 -5.91 2.38
N ILE A 66 -2.06 -5.14 3.47
CA ILE A 66 -1.13 -4.04 3.74
C ILE A 66 0.28 -4.55 4.02
N GLU A 67 0.45 -5.65 4.76
CA GLU A 67 1.76 -6.28 5.00
C GLU A 67 2.37 -6.82 3.71
N ASP A 68 1.58 -7.47 2.86
CA ASP A 68 2.02 -7.99 1.57
C ASP A 68 2.47 -6.87 0.62
N ILE A 69 1.72 -5.76 0.59
CA ILE A 69 2.11 -4.58 -0.19
C ILE A 69 3.44 -4.02 0.30
N ASP A 70 3.63 -3.86 1.61
CA ASP A 70 4.87 -3.31 2.15
C ASP A 70 6.07 -4.25 1.92
N ALA A 71 5.85 -5.57 2.06
CA ALA A 71 6.84 -6.61 1.78
C ALA A 71 7.28 -6.60 0.31
N MET A 72 6.39 -6.28 -0.63
CA MET A 72 6.69 -6.11 -2.05
C MET A 72 7.39 -4.76 -2.33
N MET A 73 6.85 -3.65 -1.81
CA MET A 73 7.31 -2.31 -2.15
C MET A 73 8.69 -1.99 -1.60
N ARG A 74 9.01 -2.44 -0.39
CA ARG A 74 10.27 -2.11 0.28
C ARG A 74 11.51 -2.57 -0.48
N PRO A 75 11.67 -3.85 -0.87
CA PRO A 75 12.82 -4.28 -1.67
C PRO A 75 12.77 -3.70 -3.09
N GLY A 76 11.58 -3.54 -3.68
CA GLY A 76 11.42 -2.94 -5.01
C GLY A 76 11.93 -1.51 -5.08
N LEU A 77 11.56 -0.66 -4.11
CA LEU A 77 12.04 0.71 -4.01
C LEU A 77 13.55 0.79 -3.80
N ALA A 78 14.10 0.00 -2.88
CA ALA A 78 15.55 -0.03 -2.63
C ALA A 78 16.34 -0.42 -3.90
N ALA A 79 15.82 -1.35 -4.69
CA ALA A 79 16.43 -1.72 -5.97
C ALA A 79 16.37 -0.58 -6.99
N LEU A 80 15.23 0.12 -7.10
CA LEU A 80 15.06 1.25 -8.02
C LEU A 80 15.95 2.45 -7.64
N GLU A 81 16.06 2.75 -6.36
CA GLU A 81 16.98 3.76 -5.82
C GLU A 81 18.43 3.42 -6.19
N THR A 82 18.83 2.15 -6.02
CA THR A 82 20.16 1.68 -6.42
C THR A 82 20.41 1.84 -7.92
N LEU A 83 19.41 1.60 -8.79
CA LEU A 83 19.54 1.83 -10.23
C LEU A 83 19.75 3.32 -10.52
N ALA A 84 18.95 4.18 -9.91
CA ALA A 84 19.03 5.63 -10.08
C ALA A 84 20.39 6.20 -9.63
N GLU A 85 20.91 5.75 -8.47
CA GLU A 85 22.23 6.10 -7.96
C GLU A 85 23.37 5.69 -8.91
N ARG A 86 23.18 4.60 -9.66
CA ARG A 86 24.13 4.14 -10.69
C ARG A 86 23.97 4.84 -12.04
N GLY A 87 23.07 5.83 -12.13
CA GLY A 87 22.76 6.54 -13.38
C GLY A 87 22.00 5.69 -14.40
N GLN A 88 21.38 4.59 -13.96
CA GLN A 88 20.53 3.75 -14.79
C GLN A 88 19.08 4.26 -14.77
N GLU A 89 18.35 4.04 -15.85
CA GLU A 89 16.95 4.45 -16.02
C GLU A 89 16.02 3.51 -15.22
N PRO A 90 15.28 3.99 -14.19
CA PRO A 90 14.43 3.15 -13.36
C PRO A 90 12.94 3.14 -13.77
N ALA A 91 12.49 3.97 -14.72
CA ALA A 91 11.05 4.19 -14.96
C ALA A 91 10.33 2.94 -15.45
N GLY A 92 10.96 2.13 -16.30
CA GLY A 92 10.39 0.85 -16.76
C GLY A 92 9.98 -0.08 -15.60
N PRO A 93 10.92 -0.53 -14.74
CA PRO A 93 10.59 -1.36 -13.58
C PRO A 93 9.77 -0.62 -12.51
N ALA A 94 9.93 0.70 -12.35
CA ALA A 94 9.11 1.50 -11.44
C ALA A 94 7.62 1.49 -11.86
N LEU A 95 7.33 1.62 -13.15
CA LEU A 95 5.97 1.55 -13.68
C LEU A 95 5.34 0.17 -13.45
N ALA A 96 6.12 -0.91 -13.59
CA ALA A 96 5.65 -2.26 -13.30
C ALA A 96 5.25 -2.39 -11.81
N LEU A 97 6.14 -2.02 -10.89
CA LEU A 97 5.86 -2.07 -9.45
C LEU A 97 4.68 -1.16 -9.07
N TRP A 98 4.54 0.00 -9.71
CA TRP A 98 3.42 0.91 -9.47
C TRP A 98 2.08 0.26 -9.83
N ARG A 99 2.02 -0.49 -10.95
CA ARG A 99 0.81 -1.22 -11.36
C ARG A 99 0.45 -2.33 -10.37
N GLU A 100 1.45 -3.05 -9.86
CA GLU A 100 1.25 -4.07 -8.82
C GLU A 100 0.70 -3.45 -7.53
N PHE A 101 1.29 -2.34 -7.08
CA PHE A 101 0.76 -1.57 -5.94
C PHE A 101 -0.69 -1.14 -6.20
N HIS A 102 -0.99 -0.58 -7.36
CA HIS A 102 -2.34 -0.12 -7.70
C HIS A 102 -3.36 -1.26 -7.66
N ALA A 103 -3.01 -2.44 -8.19
CA ALA A 103 -3.87 -3.62 -8.16
C ALA A 103 -4.08 -4.14 -6.73
N ALA A 104 -3.00 -4.28 -5.94
CA ALA A 104 -3.07 -4.75 -4.56
C ALA A 104 -3.87 -3.78 -3.66
N ARG A 105 -3.66 -2.47 -3.83
CA ARG A 105 -4.44 -1.42 -3.15
C ARG A 105 -5.93 -1.54 -3.45
N ALA A 106 -6.29 -1.76 -4.72
CA ALA A 106 -7.68 -1.94 -5.11
C ALA A 106 -8.31 -3.20 -4.47
N ALA A 107 -7.53 -4.26 -4.29
CA ALA A 107 -7.98 -5.47 -3.59
C ALA A 107 -8.23 -5.21 -2.10
N VAL A 108 -7.34 -4.52 -1.40
CA VAL A 108 -7.54 -4.11 0.01
C VAL A 108 -8.80 -3.28 0.17
N LEU A 109 -9.02 -2.29 -0.71
CA LEU A 109 -10.23 -1.46 -0.68
C LEU A 109 -11.50 -2.26 -0.96
N ALA A 110 -11.45 -3.30 -1.79
CA ALA A 110 -12.60 -4.15 -2.06
C ALA A 110 -13.00 -4.97 -0.82
N VAL A 111 -12.04 -5.38 0.01
CA VAL A 111 -12.29 -6.14 1.25
C VAL A 111 -13.03 -5.30 2.28
N VAL A 112 -12.64 -4.03 2.46
CA VAL A 112 -13.25 -3.13 3.47
C VAL A 112 -14.47 -2.35 2.95
N GLY A 113 -15.01 -2.76 1.80
CA GLY A 113 -16.20 -2.19 1.19
C GLY A 113 -15.93 -1.04 0.20
N ARG A 114 -16.80 -0.93 -0.80
CA ARG A 114 -16.94 0.25 -1.67
C ARG A 114 -18.14 1.06 -1.15
N ASP A 115 -18.01 2.38 -1.15
CA ASP A 115 -19.18 3.27 -0.95
C ASP A 115 -20.23 3.05 -2.04
#